data_AF-A0A7S1S1L6-F1
#
_entry.id   AF-A0A7S1S1L6-F1
#
_cell.length_a   1.000
_cell.length_b   1.000
_cell.length_c   1.000
_cell.angle_alpha   90.00
_cell.angle_beta   90.00
_cell.angle_gamma   90.00
#
_symmetry.space_group_name_H-M   'P 1'
#
loop_
_entity.id
_entity.type
_entity.pdbx_description
1 polymer ?
#
loop_
_entity_poly.entity_id
_entity_poly.type
_entity_poly.pdbx_seq_one_letter_code
_entity_poly.pdbx_strand_id
1 'polypeptide(L)'
;DRLVFLSFKVPKGRDLCIGAKRNIGQYVATGDYVVSFDDDDVYAPVYITSMLSHMEEHHADLVTLSAWYVFDSDFGQLAYCDPQQFAALEGKSSSDPQIDSWIWGYGFSYVYRLDPVLEGGIHFPEVNMSEDLAFVKALKRHCGMESAVLLKDCNGLCLHVLHGRNQSASFCVSEVHRERAMTLAFGDQFYEI
;
A
#
# COMPACT_ATOMS: atom_id res chain seq x y z
N ASP A 1 -6.58 21.07 -12.48
CA ASP A 1 -5.97 20.27 -11.40
C ASP A 1 -4.98 21.08 -10.59
N ARG A 2 -4.92 20.85 -9.27
CA ARG A 2 -4.00 21.55 -8.36
C ARG A 2 -2.93 20.56 -7.89
N LEU A 3 -1.79 20.55 -8.56
CA LEU A 3 -0.58 19.92 -8.05
C LEU A 3 0.11 20.89 -7.07
N VAL A 4 0.34 20.45 -5.85
CA VAL A 4 1.05 21.24 -4.82
C VAL A 4 2.41 20.59 -4.60
N PHE A 5 3.48 21.31 -4.93
CA PHE A 5 4.84 20.88 -4.63
C PHE A 5 5.31 21.53 -3.32
N LEU A 6 5.70 20.71 -2.35
CA LEU A 6 6.26 21.16 -1.08
C LEU A 6 7.70 20.68 -0.97
N SER A 7 8.62 21.61 -0.71
CA SER A 7 10.03 21.29 -0.50
C SER A 7 10.46 21.69 0.90
N PHE A 8 11.14 20.77 1.59
CA PHE A 8 11.66 20.99 2.94
C PHE A 8 13.19 20.94 2.91
N LYS A 9 13.84 21.88 3.62
CA LYS A 9 15.28 21.85 3.78
C LYS A 9 15.63 20.94 4.96
N VAL A 10 16.25 19.80 4.67
CA VAL A 10 16.79 18.88 5.69
C VAL A 10 18.30 19.07 5.87
N PRO A 11 18.87 18.82 7.07
CA PRO A 11 20.30 18.84 7.28
C PRO A 11 21.01 17.88 6.32
N LYS A 12 22.20 18.27 5.84
CA LYS A 12 23.01 17.42 4.95
C LYS A 12 23.27 16.06 5.60
N GLY A 13 23.02 14.97 4.87
CA GLY A 13 23.19 13.60 5.36
C GLY A 13 22.07 13.11 6.29
N ARG A 14 20.97 13.86 6.39
CA ARG A 14 19.73 13.41 7.04
C ARG A 14 18.58 13.53 6.07
N ASP A 15 17.58 12.70 6.30
CA ASP A 15 16.28 12.78 5.63
C ASP A 15 15.19 12.69 6.69
N LEU A 16 13.97 13.11 6.34
CA LEU A 16 12.79 12.81 7.15
C LEU A 16 12.52 11.32 7.10
N CYS A 17 12.04 10.77 8.21
CA CYS A 17 11.57 9.39 8.21
C CYS A 17 10.29 9.24 7.38
N ILE A 18 10.01 8.02 6.93
CA ILE A 18 8.84 7.71 6.09
C ILE A 18 7.54 8.17 6.78
N GLY A 19 7.39 7.87 8.07
CA GLY A 19 6.22 8.31 8.83
C GLY A 19 6.05 9.84 8.86
N ALA A 20 7.14 10.59 9.04
CA ALA A 20 7.08 12.05 9.01
C ALA A 20 6.69 12.57 7.62
N LYS A 21 7.19 11.96 6.53
CA LYS A 21 6.81 12.31 5.16
C LYS A 21 5.32 12.07 4.91
N ARG A 22 4.78 10.93 5.36
CA ARG A 22 3.35 10.61 5.25
C ARG A 22 2.48 11.57 6.07
N ASN A 23 2.90 11.92 7.29
CA ASN A 23 2.20 12.92 8.12
C ASN A 23 2.14 14.29 7.45
N ILE A 24 3.23 14.74 6.80
CA ILE A 24 3.21 15.99 6.02
C ILE A 24 2.13 15.92 4.94
N GLY A 25 2.06 14.81 4.20
CA GLY A 25 1.02 14.55 3.21
C GLY A 25 -0.40 14.67 3.79
N GLN A 26 -0.63 14.05 4.95
CA GLN A 26 -1.91 14.13 5.67
C GLN A 26 -2.27 15.57 6.05
N TYR A 27 -1.33 16.34 6.58
CA TYR A 27 -1.58 17.72 7.03
C TYR A 27 -1.88 18.69 5.90
N VAL A 28 -1.38 18.43 4.70
CA VAL A 28 -1.60 19.31 3.53
C VAL A 28 -2.73 18.82 2.62
N ALA A 29 -3.22 17.61 2.84
CA ALA A 29 -4.37 17.07 2.13
C ALA A 29 -5.62 17.92 2.43
N THR A 30 -6.42 18.15 1.39
CA THR A 30 -7.69 18.90 1.50
C THR A 30 -8.87 18.14 0.89
N GLY A 31 -8.66 16.88 0.50
CA GLY A 31 -9.71 16.00 -0.01
C GLY A 31 -10.20 15.06 1.09
N ASP A 32 -11.38 14.48 0.86
CA ASP A 32 -12.02 13.57 1.82
C ASP A 32 -11.26 12.24 1.97
N TYR A 33 -10.50 11.87 0.94
CA TYR A 33 -9.70 10.67 0.87
C TYR A 33 -8.22 10.99 0.70
N VAL A 34 -7.37 10.18 1.33
CA VAL A 34 -5.93 10.16 1.11
C VAL A 34 -5.54 8.81 0.51
N VAL A 35 -4.74 8.87 -0.55
CA VAL A 35 -4.15 7.71 -1.22
C VAL A 35 -2.65 7.79 -1.04
N SER A 36 -2.03 6.72 -0.56
CA SER A 36 -0.58 6.58 -0.45
C SER A 36 -0.04 5.89 -1.70
N PHE A 37 1.04 6.44 -2.24
CA PHE A 37 1.80 5.87 -3.35
C PHE A 37 3.28 5.88 -2.95
N ASP A 38 3.96 4.75 -3.08
CA ASP A 38 5.41 4.75 -3.07
C ASP A 38 5.91 5.17 -4.47
N ASP A 39 7.03 5.89 -4.53
CA ASP A 39 7.48 6.60 -5.74
C ASP A 39 8.23 5.71 -6.74
N ASP A 40 8.43 4.45 -6.39
CA ASP A 40 9.06 3.38 -7.15
C ASP A 40 8.05 2.37 -7.74
N ASP A 41 6.78 2.45 -7.36
CA ASP A 41 5.72 1.52 -7.77
C ASP A 41 4.92 2.00 -9.00
N VAL A 42 4.29 1.04 -9.71
CA VAL A 42 3.40 1.34 -10.85
C VAL A 42 1.95 1.02 -10.49
N TYR A 43 1.07 2.00 -10.69
CA TYR A 43 -0.36 1.88 -10.37
C TYR A 43 -1.20 1.98 -11.64
N ALA A 44 -2.16 1.06 -11.80
CA ALA A 44 -3.04 1.02 -12.95
C ALA A 44 -3.94 2.28 -13.04
N PRO A 45 -4.40 2.68 -14.23
CA PRO A 45 -5.29 3.85 -14.37
C PRO A 45 -6.59 3.75 -13.56
N VAL A 46 -7.04 2.51 -13.33
CA VAL A 46 -8.26 2.21 -12.54
C VAL A 46 -8.00 2.06 -11.04
N TYR A 47 -6.75 2.15 -10.57
CA TYR A 47 -6.36 1.87 -9.19
C TYR A 47 -7.21 2.64 -8.17
N ILE A 48 -7.23 3.97 -8.24
CA ILE A 48 -7.94 4.82 -7.28
C ILE A 48 -9.44 4.50 -7.29
N THR A 49 -10.05 4.36 -8.47
CA THR A 49 -11.48 4.04 -8.60
C THR A 49 -11.78 2.68 -7.99
N SER A 50 -10.97 1.65 -8.26
CA SER A 50 -11.16 0.30 -7.69
C SER A 50 -11.04 0.29 -6.17
N MET A 51 -10.02 0.95 -5.62
CA MET A 51 -9.81 1.02 -4.17
C MET A 51 -10.96 1.76 -3.48
N LEU A 52 -11.34 2.94 -3.99
CA LEU A 52 -12.45 3.72 -3.42
C LEU A 52 -13.79 2.98 -3.54
N SER A 53 -14.10 2.38 -4.70
CA SER A 53 -15.34 1.60 -4.85
C SER A 53 -15.42 0.45 -3.85
N HIS A 54 -14.32 -0.28 -3.64
CA HIS A 54 -14.27 -1.36 -2.64
C HIS A 54 -14.47 -0.81 -1.22
N MET A 55 -13.81 0.30 -0.88
CA MET A 55 -13.95 0.92 0.43
C MET A 55 -15.39 1.40 0.71
N GLU A 56 -16.03 2.03 -0.28
CA GLU A 56 -17.43 2.49 -0.18
C GLU A 56 -18.44 1.35 -0.08
N GLU A 57 -18.27 0.29 -0.88
CA GLU A 57 -19.13 -0.91 -0.84
C GLU A 57 -19.15 -1.55 0.54
N HIS A 58 -17.99 -1.54 1.22
CA HIS A 58 -17.85 -2.08 2.55
C HIS A 58 -18.09 -1.08 3.68
N HIS A 59 -18.44 0.18 3.36
CA HIS A 59 -18.59 1.27 4.34
C HIS A 59 -17.37 1.41 5.28
N ALA A 60 -16.18 1.28 4.71
CA ALA A 60 -14.92 1.30 5.44
C ALA A 60 -14.29 2.70 5.47
N ASP A 61 -13.41 2.92 6.45
CA ASP A 61 -12.58 4.11 6.59
C ASP A 61 -11.18 3.94 6.00
N LEU A 62 -10.74 2.69 5.79
CA LEU A 62 -9.47 2.35 5.16
C LEU A 62 -9.60 1.09 4.30
N VAL A 63 -8.92 1.08 3.17
CA VAL A 63 -8.65 -0.11 2.35
C VAL A 63 -7.15 -0.21 2.04
N THR A 64 -6.65 -1.44 2.00
CA THR A 64 -5.29 -1.77 1.55
C THR A 64 -5.31 -3.06 0.74
N LEU A 65 -4.28 -3.28 -0.09
CA LEU A 65 -4.14 -4.55 -0.79
C LEU A 65 -3.72 -5.66 0.16
N SER A 66 -4.34 -6.85 0.06
CA SER A 66 -3.91 -8.06 0.77
C SER A 66 -3.03 -8.99 -0.07
N ALA A 67 -2.98 -8.75 -1.38
CA ALA A 67 -2.13 -9.43 -2.34
C ALA A 67 -1.91 -8.49 -3.52
N TRP A 68 -0.77 -8.60 -4.20
CA TRP A 68 -0.35 -7.69 -5.27
C TRP A 68 0.67 -8.35 -6.20
N TYR A 69 0.92 -7.70 -7.33
CA TYR A 69 1.97 -8.12 -8.25
C TYR A 69 3.29 -7.47 -7.89
N VAL A 70 4.38 -8.21 -8.09
CA VAL A 70 5.73 -7.77 -7.76
C VAL A 70 6.62 -7.91 -8.98
N PHE A 71 7.36 -6.86 -9.33
CA PHE A 71 8.45 -6.93 -10.30
C PHE A 71 9.79 -6.79 -9.60
N ASP A 72 10.61 -7.84 -9.66
CA ASP A 72 11.99 -7.79 -9.23
C ASP A 72 12.86 -7.18 -10.34
N SER A 73 13.34 -5.96 -10.11
CA SER A 73 14.14 -5.21 -11.08
C SER A 73 15.58 -5.73 -11.23
N ASP A 74 16.11 -6.44 -10.23
CA ASP A 74 17.46 -7.01 -10.28
C ASP A 74 17.47 -8.30 -11.11
N PHE A 75 16.39 -9.09 -11.05
CA PHE A 75 16.25 -10.36 -11.79
C PHE A 75 15.36 -10.30 -13.03
N GLY A 76 14.59 -9.22 -13.22
CA GLY A 76 13.64 -9.07 -14.32
C GLY A 76 12.47 -10.06 -14.24
N GLN A 77 12.05 -10.41 -13.02
CA GLN A 77 11.01 -11.42 -12.77
C GLN A 77 9.73 -10.79 -12.25
N LEU A 78 8.59 -11.27 -12.76
CA LEU A 78 7.27 -10.89 -12.28
C LEU A 78 6.71 -12.02 -11.43
N ALA A 79 6.17 -11.69 -10.26
CA ALA A 79 5.60 -12.64 -9.34
C ALA A 79 4.30 -12.11 -8.73
N TYR A 80 3.54 -13.01 -8.13
CA TYR A 80 2.35 -12.70 -7.35
C TYR A 80 2.64 -12.88 -5.86
N CYS A 81 2.44 -11.82 -5.08
CA CYS A 81 2.61 -11.79 -3.64
C CYS A 81 1.25 -12.00 -2.96
N ASP A 82 1.17 -12.99 -2.08
CA ASP A 82 -0.01 -13.24 -1.25
C ASP A 82 0.48 -13.74 0.13
N PRO A 83 0.67 -12.83 1.10
CA PRO A 83 1.17 -13.19 2.43
C PRO A 83 0.34 -14.25 3.15
N GLN A 84 -0.99 -14.25 2.94
CA GLN A 84 -1.88 -15.22 3.57
C GLN A 84 -1.69 -16.61 2.95
N GLN A 85 -1.62 -16.70 1.63
CA GLN A 85 -1.34 -17.95 0.94
C GLN A 85 0.07 -18.46 1.23
N PHE A 86 1.08 -17.57 1.26
CA PHE A 86 2.44 -17.93 1.63
C PHE A 86 2.49 -18.54 3.03
N ALA A 87 1.83 -17.92 4.00
CA ALA A 87 1.76 -18.44 5.37
C ALA A 87 1.07 -19.82 5.43
N ALA A 88 0.01 -20.03 4.64
CA ALA A 88 -0.66 -21.32 4.55
C ALA A 88 0.24 -22.42 3.96
N LEU A 89 1.06 -22.09 2.94
CA LEU A 89 2.05 -23.00 2.35
C LEU A 89 3.14 -23.38 3.36
N GLU A 90 3.52 -22.45 4.24
CA GLU A 90 4.45 -22.68 5.35
C GLU A 90 3.80 -23.39 6.56
N GLY A 91 2.52 -23.78 6.47
CA GLY A 91 1.79 -24.46 7.54
C GLY A 91 1.49 -23.59 8.76
N LYS A 92 1.51 -22.25 8.60
CA LYS A 92 1.17 -21.31 9.68
C LYS A 92 -0.34 -21.21 9.90
N SER A 93 -0.74 -21.01 11.16
CA SER A 93 -2.13 -20.73 11.50
C SER A 93 -2.54 -19.36 10.95
N SER A 94 -3.75 -19.24 10.40
CA SER A 94 -4.31 -17.95 9.97
C SER A 94 -4.46 -16.94 11.12
N SER A 95 -4.38 -17.39 12.37
CA SER A 95 -4.39 -16.56 13.57
C SER A 95 -3.00 -16.08 14.01
N ASP A 96 -1.94 -16.40 13.27
CA ASP A 96 -0.57 -15.97 13.60
C ASP A 96 -0.47 -14.43 13.47
N PRO A 97 -0.16 -13.70 14.57
CA PRO A 97 -0.03 -12.24 14.55
C PRO A 97 1.00 -11.72 13.54
N GLN A 98 1.97 -12.56 13.15
CA GLN A 98 2.94 -12.20 12.14
C GLN A 98 2.29 -12.03 10.76
N ILE A 99 1.27 -12.83 10.44
CA ILE A 99 0.54 -12.73 9.17
C ILE A 99 -0.23 -11.40 9.11
N ASP A 100 -0.84 -10.99 10.22
CA ASP A 100 -1.51 -9.69 10.31
C ASP A 100 -0.54 -8.54 9.99
N SER A 101 0.71 -8.62 10.49
CA SER A 101 1.74 -7.63 10.13
C SER A 101 2.14 -7.66 8.65
N TRP A 102 2.10 -8.81 7.99
CA TRP A 102 2.40 -8.93 6.56
C TRP A 102 1.25 -8.51 5.66
N ILE A 103 0.02 -8.54 6.15
CA ILE A 103 -1.15 -8.11 5.38
C ILE A 103 -1.32 -6.59 5.53
N TRP A 104 -1.18 -6.08 6.74
CA TRP A 104 -1.46 -4.68 7.04
C TRP A 104 -0.22 -3.79 6.99
N GLY A 105 1.01 -4.33 7.04
CA GLY A 105 2.26 -3.56 7.09
C GLY A 105 2.85 -3.17 5.74
N TYR A 106 2.01 -2.84 4.76
CA TYR A 106 2.41 -2.39 3.42
C TYR A 106 1.69 -1.09 3.04
N GLY A 107 2.18 0.02 3.60
CA GLY A 107 1.59 1.36 3.45
C GLY A 107 1.55 1.91 2.02
N PHE A 108 2.24 1.29 1.06
CA PHE A 108 2.26 1.70 -0.36
C PHE A 108 0.89 1.63 -1.02
N SER A 109 -0.08 0.91 -0.43
CA SER A 109 -1.41 0.72 -1.01
C SER A 109 -2.57 1.28 -0.16
N TYR A 110 -2.26 2.07 0.87
CA TYR A 110 -3.29 2.62 1.75
C TYR A 110 -4.16 3.66 1.04
N VAL A 111 -5.47 3.46 1.10
CA VAL A 111 -6.50 4.49 0.80
C VAL A 111 -7.39 4.62 2.03
N TYR A 112 -7.59 5.84 2.51
CA TYR A 112 -8.38 6.07 3.73
C TYR A 112 -9.08 7.41 3.75
N ARG A 113 -10.11 7.52 4.59
CA ARG A 113 -10.84 8.75 4.88
C ARG A 113 -10.00 9.67 5.78
N LEU A 114 -9.94 10.95 5.43
CA LEU A 114 -9.17 11.92 6.21
C LEU A 114 -9.86 12.32 7.52
N ASP A 115 -11.19 12.43 7.53
CA ASP A 115 -11.94 12.91 8.70
C ASP A 115 -11.68 12.08 9.97
N PRO A 116 -11.80 10.74 9.98
CA PRO A 116 -11.57 9.95 11.20
C PRO A 116 -10.10 10.00 11.66
N VAL A 117 -9.16 10.22 10.73
CA VAL A 117 -7.74 10.41 11.05
C VAL A 117 -7.53 11.73 11.80
N LEU A 118 -8.15 12.81 11.32
CA LEU A 118 -8.05 14.13 11.95
C LEU A 118 -8.78 14.17 13.30
N GLU A 119 -10.00 13.63 13.37
CA GLU A 119 -10.80 13.54 14.60
C GLU A 119 -10.11 12.71 15.67
N GLY A 120 -9.50 11.59 15.29
CA GLY A 120 -8.78 10.70 16.19
C GLY A 120 -7.36 11.16 16.53
N GLY A 121 -6.84 12.23 15.92
CA GLY A 121 -5.45 12.68 16.09
C GLY A 121 -4.42 11.62 15.68
N ILE A 122 -4.76 10.83 14.65
CA ILE A 122 -4.02 9.63 14.24
C ILE A 122 -2.88 10.04 13.31
N HIS A 123 -1.68 9.58 13.61
CA HIS A 123 -0.48 9.89 12.83
C HIS A 123 0.36 8.62 12.63
N PHE A 124 1.13 8.61 11.53
CA PHE A 124 2.21 7.65 11.37
C PHE A 124 3.30 7.97 12.40
N PRO A 125 3.80 6.99 13.18
CA PRO A 125 4.98 7.22 14.01
C PRO A 125 6.17 7.68 13.17
N GLU A 126 7.00 8.56 13.70
CA GLU A 126 8.16 9.12 12.98
C GLU A 126 9.33 8.12 12.88
N VAL A 127 9.11 7.00 12.21
CA VAL A 127 10.07 5.93 11.94
C VAL A 127 10.08 5.55 10.45
N ASN A 128 11.04 4.72 10.03
CA ASN A 128 11.18 4.23 8.65
C ASN A 128 10.65 2.80 8.44
N MET A 129 10.21 2.15 9.51
CA MET A 129 9.75 0.77 9.45
C MET A 129 8.54 0.60 10.36
N SER A 130 7.50 -0.05 9.83
CA SER A 130 6.27 -0.38 10.55
C SER A 130 5.46 0.83 11.02
N GLU A 131 5.72 2.03 10.51
CA GLU A 131 4.90 3.22 10.75
C GLU A 131 3.46 3.04 10.24
N ASP A 132 3.31 2.31 9.14
CA ASP A 132 2.04 1.95 8.51
C ASP A 132 1.20 1.01 9.38
N LEU A 133 1.79 -0.08 9.87
CA LEU A 133 1.14 -1.03 10.75
C LEU A 133 0.66 -0.36 12.04
N ALA A 134 1.45 0.57 12.58
CA ALA A 134 1.06 1.34 13.75
C ALA A 134 -0.11 2.29 13.44
N PHE A 135 -0.08 2.96 12.29
CA PHE A 135 -1.13 3.84 11.81
C PHE A 135 -2.47 3.09 11.65
N VAL A 136 -2.51 1.98 10.90
CA VAL A 136 -3.75 1.22 10.69
C VAL A 136 -4.30 0.64 11.99
N LYS A 137 -3.43 0.20 12.91
CA LYS A 137 -3.85 -0.23 14.25
C LYS A 137 -4.46 0.89 15.07
N ALA A 138 -3.97 2.12 14.92
CA ALA A 138 -4.58 3.28 15.58
C ALA A 138 -5.94 3.62 14.96
N LEU A 139 -6.05 3.63 13.62
CA LEU A 139 -7.30 3.89 12.91
C LEU A 139 -8.39 2.87 13.24
N LYS A 140 -8.07 1.57 13.17
CA LYS A 140 -9.01 0.50 13.56
C LYS A 140 -9.47 0.66 15.01
N ARG A 141 -8.57 1.04 15.93
CA ARG A 141 -8.96 1.27 17.34
C ARG A 141 -9.90 2.46 17.50
N HIS A 142 -9.78 3.48 16.66
CA HIS A 142 -10.63 4.67 16.70
C HIS A 142 -12.01 4.41 16.08
N CYS A 143 -12.05 3.79 14.90
CA CYS A 143 -13.27 3.65 14.09
C CYS A 143 -13.96 2.28 14.24
N GLY A 144 -13.29 1.31 14.85
CA GLY A 144 -13.75 -0.08 14.97
C GLY A 144 -12.96 -1.04 14.07
N MET A 145 -12.86 -2.32 14.43
CA MET A 145 -12.02 -3.27 13.68
C MET A 145 -12.46 -3.49 12.23
N GLU A 146 -13.77 -3.38 11.97
CA GLU A 146 -14.39 -3.55 10.64
C GLU A 146 -14.25 -2.29 9.75
N SER A 147 -13.73 -1.18 10.28
CA SER A 147 -13.48 0.05 9.51
C SER A 147 -12.34 -0.07 8.50
N ALA A 148 -11.56 -1.14 8.56
CA ALA A 148 -10.46 -1.39 7.64
C ALA A 148 -10.72 -2.69 6.87
N VAL A 149 -10.70 -2.60 5.54
CA VAL A 149 -10.93 -3.73 4.65
C VAL A 149 -9.74 -4.02 3.76
N LEU A 150 -9.72 -5.26 3.26
CA LEU A 150 -8.67 -5.76 2.39
C LEU A 150 -9.22 -5.96 0.98
N LEU A 151 -8.44 -5.59 -0.03
CA LEU A 151 -8.70 -5.91 -1.42
C LEU A 151 -7.61 -6.84 -1.97
N LYS A 152 -8.01 -7.99 -2.49
CA LYS A 152 -7.07 -8.90 -3.18
C LYS A 152 -6.89 -8.42 -4.62
N ASP A 153 -5.67 -8.05 -5.01
CA ASP A 153 -5.41 -7.60 -6.39
C ASP A 153 -5.37 -8.77 -7.38
N CYS A 154 -6.52 -9.11 -7.95
CA CYS A 154 -6.60 -10.14 -8.98
C CYS A 154 -6.36 -9.59 -10.41
N ASN A 155 -6.37 -8.27 -10.57
CA ASN A 155 -6.48 -7.60 -11.88
C ASN A 155 -5.24 -6.79 -12.26
N GLY A 156 -4.24 -6.69 -11.38
CA GLY A 156 -3.05 -5.88 -11.59
C GLY A 156 -3.32 -4.40 -11.39
N LEU A 157 -3.94 -4.05 -10.26
CA LEU A 157 -4.13 -2.69 -9.80
C LEU A 157 -2.79 -2.03 -9.44
N CYS A 158 -1.87 -2.79 -8.84
CA CYS A 158 -0.53 -2.30 -8.49
C CYS A 158 0.54 -3.32 -8.87
N LEU A 159 1.67 -2.80 -9.36
CA LEU A 159 2.92 -3.51 -9.54
C LEU A 159 3.96 -2.92 -8.59
N HIS A 160 4.22 -3.64 -7.51
CA HIS A 160 5.23 -3.28 -6.53
C HIS A 160 6.63 -3.61 -7.06
N VAL A 161 7.54 -2.65 -7.12
CA VAL A 161 8.87 -2.83 -7.72
C VAL A 161 9.90 -3.10 -6.64
N LEU A 162 10.42 -4.33 -6.62
CA LEU A 162 11.55 -4.65 -5.75
C LEU A 162 12.87 -4.24 -6.41
N HIS A 163 13.65 -3.47 -5.68
CA HIS A 163 15.06 -3.19 -5.97
C HIS A 163 15.93 -3.46 -4.73
N GLY A 164 17.24 -3.68 -4.87
CA GLY A 164 18.17 -3.95 -3.75
C GLY A 164 18.28 -2.89 -2.62
N ARG A 165 17.36 -1.94 -2.52
CA ARG A 165 17.23 -0.90 -1.48
C ARG A 165 15.83 -0.79 -0.87
N ASN A 166 14.91 -1.72 -1.13
CA ASN A 166 13.58 -1.71 -0.51
C ASN A 166 13.68 -1.75 1.02
N GLN A 167 12.67 -1.20 1.70
CA GLN A 167 12.57 -1.31 3.16
C GLN A 167 12.04 -2.68 3.59
N SER A 168 11.15 -3.30 2.81
CA SER A 168 10.54 -4.59 3.10
C SER A 168 10.78 -5.60 1.98
N ALA A 169 10.69 -6.89 2.32
CA ALA A 169 10.65 -7.98 1.35
C ALA A 169 9.19 -8.26 0.94
N SER A 170 8.98 -9.00 -0.15
CA SER A 170 7.65 -9.51 -0.54
C SER A 170 7.59 -11.04 -0.47
N PHE A 171 6.41 -11.59 -0.19
CA PHE A 171 6.15 -13.02 -0.01
C PHE A 171 5.50 -13.63 -1.25
N CYS A 172 6.30 -13.86 -2.28
CA CYS A 172 5.83 -14.36 -3.56
C CYS A 172 5.42 -15.84 -3.50
N VAL A 173 4.25 -16.16 -4.06
CA VAL A 173 3.68 -17.54 -4.07
C VAL A 173 3.68 -18.17 -5.45
N SER A 174 3.76 -17.37 -6.52
CA SER A 174 3.88 -17.89 -7.88
C SER A 174 4.57 -16.87 -8.80
N GLU A 175 5.28 -17.37 -9.81
CA GLU A 175 5.74 -16.56 -10.94
C GLU A 175 4.55 -16.18 -11.83
N VAL A 176 4.61 -14.99 -12.44
CA VAL A 176 3.60 -14.50 -13.38
C VAL A 176 4.23 -14.41 -14.76
N HIS A 177 3.80 -15.30 -15.66
CA HIS A 177 4.30 -15.33 -17.03
C HIS A 177 3.87 -14.09 -17.82
N ARG A 178 4.70 -13.74 -18.81
CA ARG A 178 4.51 -12.57 -19.68
C ARG A 178 3.10 -12.48 -20.28
N GLU A 179 2.54 -13.59 -20.76
CA GLU A 179 1.20 -13.62 -21.35
C GLU A 179 0.13 -13.14 -20.35
N ARG A 180 0.23 -13.57 -19.09
CA ARG A 180 -0.65 -13.09 -18.03
C ARG A 180 -0.38 -11.61 -17.74
N ALA A 181 0.89 -11.21 -17.66
CA ALA A 181 1.29 -9.83 -17.38
C ALA A 181 0.66 -8.82 -18.35
N MET A 182 0.60 -9.14 -19.65
CA MET A 182 0.00 -8.27 -20.66
C MET A 182 -1.53 -8.12 -20.54
N THR A 183 -2.20 -8.93 -19.72
CA THR A 183 -3.66 -8.86 -19.48
C THR A 183 -4.03 -8.12 -18.19
N LEU A 184 -3.03 -7.65 -17.45
CA LEU A 184 -3.21 -6.95 -16.17
C LEU A 184 -3.40 -5.46 -16.41
N ALA A 185 -4.13 -4.78 -15.52
CA ALA A 185 -4.52 -3.39 -15.69
C ALA A 185 -3.33 -2.41 -15.68
N PHE A 186 -2.25 -2.71 -14.96
CA PHE A 186 -1.00 -1.96 -15.08
C PHE A 186 -0.33 -2.15 -16.46
N GLY A 187 -0.67 -3.24 -17.16
CA GLY A 187 -0.19 -3.59 -18.49
C GLY A 187 -0.73 -2.67 -19.59
N ASP A 188 -1.95 -2.14 -19.41
CA ASP A 188 -2.61 -1.25 -20.36
C ASP A 188 -1.82 0.06 -20.61
N GLN A 189 -1.01 0.48 -19.64
CA GLN A 189 -0.16 1.68 -19.77
C GLN A 189 0.99 1.51 -20.78
N PHE A 190 1.34 0.28 -21.16
CA PHE A 190 2.46 0.02 -22.09
C PHE A 190 2.04 -0.02 -23.56
N TYR A 191 0.74 0.07 -23.86
CA TYR A 191 0.21 0.02 -25.22
C TYR A 191 -0.06 1.41 -25.84
N GLU A 192 0.09 2.49 -25.07
CA GLU A 192 -0.13 3.88 -25.53
C GLU A 192 1.15 4.62 -25.95
N ILE A 193 2.29 3.92 -26.10
CA ILE A 193 3.59 4.49 -26.51
C ILE A 193 3.93 4.15 -27.96
#